data_AF-A0A964U4Z5-F1
#
_entry.id   AF-A0A964U4Z5-F1
#
_cell.length_a   1.000
_cell.length_b   1.000
_cell.length_c   1.000
_cell.angle_alpha   90.00
_cell.angle_beta   90.00
_cell.angle_gamma   90.00
#
_symmetry.space_group_name_H-M   'P 1'
#
loop_
_entity.id
_entity.type
_entity.pdbx_description
1 polymer ?
#
loop_
_entity_poly.entity_id
_entity_poly.type
_entity_poly.pdbx_seq_one_letter_code
_entity_poly.pdbx_strand_id
1 'polypeptide(L)'
;DQLLLLDEGHCLADQALEVCALDRRQTRLDLGASSLSTLCGLVAQGFGLTFLPEIALSTETRGTPALVLRRFDAPEPARQVTLVRRSGTAQADWFGDLAHHIEQAAAILLAQAPKIAPPA
;
A
#
# COMPACT_ATOMS: atom_id res chain seq x y z
N ASP A 1 -7.50 1.57 18.76
CA ASP A 1 -6.60 0.59 18.12
C ASP A 1 -5.30 1.24 17.71
N GLN A 2 -4.24 0.44 17.60
CA GLN A 2 -2.88 0.90 17.33
C GLN A 2 -2.57 0.77 15.83
N LEU A 3 -1.99 1.82 15.24
CA LEU A 3 -1.54 1.79 13.84
C LEU A 3 -0.13 1.19 13.74
N LEU A 4 -0.01 0.08 13.02
CA LEU A 4 1.26 -0.56 12.67
C LEU A 4 1.76 0.01 11.35
N LEU A 5 3.06 0.28 11.28
CA LEU A 5 3.70 0.90 10.13
C LEU A 5 4.88 0.05 9.64
N LEU A 6 5.22 0.20 8.36
CA LEU A 6 6.49 -0.30 7.85
C LEU A 6 7.66 0.49 8.45
N ASP A 7 8.84 -0.11 8.39
CA ASP A 7 10.09 0.53 8.84
C ASP A 7 10.38 1.86 8.10
N GLU A 8 11.33 2.63 8.63
CA GLU A 8 11.76 3.88 8.00
C GLU A 8 12.30 3.66 6.58
N GLY A 9 12.04 4.63 5.69
CA GLY A 9 12.43 4.54 4.27
C GLY A 9 11.33 3.98 3.36
N HIS A 10 10.22 3.51 3.92
CA HIS A 10 9.05 3.12 3.13
C HIS A 10 8.06 4.28 2.99
N CYS A 11 7.85 4.76 1.77
CA CYS A 11 6.88 5.84 1.49
C CYS A 11 5.46 5.55 2.00
N LEU A 12 5.08 4.27 2.12
CA LEU A 12 3.78 3.88 2.65
C LEU A 12 3.62 4.23 4.15
N ALA A 13 4.70 4.14 4.94
CA ALA A 13 4.68 4.53 6.34
C ALA A 13 4.52 6.06 6.47
N ASP A 14 5.24 6.84 5.66
CA ASP A 14 5.09 8.30 5.60
C ASP A 14 3.66 8.72 5.22
N GLN A 15 3.13 8.11 4.16
CA GLN A 15 1.74 8.33 3.73
C GLN A 15 0.74 8.02 4.84
N ALA A 16 0.97 6.94 5.58
CA ALA A 16 0.06 6.55 6.64
C ALA A 16 0.00 7.58 7.79
N LEU A 17 1.16 8.11 8.15
CA LEU A 17 1.27 9.14 9.19
C LEU A 17 0.64 10.46 8.75
N GLU A 18 0.83 10.83 7.49
CA GLU A 18 0.21 12.02 6.89
C GLU A 18 -1.32 11.93 6.93
N VAL A 19 -1.89 10.80 6.50
CA VAL A 19 -3.34 10.55 6.52
C VAL A 19 -3.90 10.61 7.95
N CYS A 20 -3.17 10.10 8.93
CA CYS A 20 -3.62 10.11 10.33
C CYS A 20 -3.25 11.38 11.11
N ALA A 21 -2.53 12.33 10.51
CA ALA A 21 -1.94 13.49 11.18
C ALA A 21 -1.13 13.11 12.45
N LEU A 22 -0.40 11.98 12.39
CA LEU A 22 0.38 11.45 13.51
C LEU A 22 1.86 11.78 13.37
N ASP A 23 2.53 12.06 14.50
CA ASP A 23 3.99 12.14 14.58
C ASP A 23 4.57 10.74 14.80
N ARG A 24 5.58 10.34 14.01
CA ARG A 24 6.31 9.06 14.16
C ARG A 24 6.73 8.78 15.59
N ARG A 25 7.11 9.81 16.35
CA ARG A 25 7.55 9.66 17.75
C ARG A 25 6.44 9.17 18.67
N GLN A 26 5.18 9.37 18.30
CA GLN A 26 4.00 8.93 19.05
C GLN A 26 3.54 7.53 18.64
N THR A 27 3.93 7.04 17.46
CA THR A 27 3.48 5.76 16.88
C THR A 27 4.54 4.66 16.91
N ARG A 28 5.74 4.94 17.45
CA ARG A 28 6.87 4.02 17.41
C ARG A 28 6.63 2.81 18.33
N LEU A 29 6.11 1.74 17.74
CA LEU A 29 6.33 0.37 18.23
C LEU A 29 7.62 -0.18 17.61
N ASP A 30 8.36 -0.96 18.38
CA ASP A 30 9.44 -1.85 17.89
C ASP A 30 8.88 -3.05 17.07
N LEU A 31 7.63 -2.98 16.62
CA LEU A 31 6.96 -3.95 15.75
C LEU A 31 6.83 -3.42 14.32
N GLY A 32 7.76 -2.56 13.92
CA GLY A 32 7.96 -2.23 12.52
C GLY A 32 8.25 -3.50 11.73
N ALA A 33 7.63 -3.61 10.55
CA ALA A 33 7.90 -4.70 9.64
C ALA A 33 8.63 -4.16 8.41
N SER A 34 9.66 -4.88 7.98
CA SER A 34 10.36 -4.57 6.72
C SER A 34 9.56 -5.02 5.48
N SER A 35 8.41 -5.68 5.66
CA SER A 35 7.54 -6.15 4.59
C SER A 35 6.06 -5.96 4.91
N LEU A 36 5.29 -5.62 3.87
CA LEU A 36 3.83 -5.49 3.96
C LEU A 36 3.16 -6.79 4.39
N SER A 37 3.66 -7.94 3.94
CA SER A 37 3.08 -9.24 4.27
C SER A 37 3.26 -9.60 5.74
N THR A 38 4.42 -9.30 6.33
CA THR A 38 4.62 -9.43 7.78
C THR A 38 3.68 -8.51 8.56
N LEU A 39 3.50 -7.28 8.09
CA LEU A 39 2.60 -6.31 8.71
C LEU A 39 1.14 -6.79 8.68
N CYS A 40 0.68 -7.34 7.55
CA CYS A 40 -0.66 -7.93 7.41
C CYS A 40 -0.84 -9.13 8.36
N GLY A 41 0.19 -9.98 8.51
CA GLY A 41 0.17 -11.09 9.45
C GLY A 41 0.01 -10.62 10.90
N LEU A 42 0.71 -9.58 11.32
CA LEU A 42 0.56 -8.99 12.66
C LEU A 42 -0.86 -8.42 12.89
N VAL A 43 -1.41 -7.70 11.91
CA VAL A 43 -2.79 -7.18 11.98
C VAL A 43 -3.80 -8.32 12.11
N ALA A 44 -3.66 -9.39 11.32
CA ALA A 44 -4.56 -10.53 11.40
C ALA A 44 -4.51 -11.30 12.72
N GLN A 45 -3.40 -11.19 13.45
CA GLN A 45 -3.24 -11.73 14.81
C GLN A 45 -3.70 -10.75 15.91
N GLY A 46 -4.26 -9.60 15.53
CA GLY A 46 -4.85 -8.64 16.47
C GLY A 46 -3.87 -7.64 17.08
N PHE A 47 -2.66 -7.49 16.53
CA PHE A 47 -1.67 -6.53 17.06
C PHE A 47 -1.98 -5.06 16.71
N GLY A 48 -2.99 -4.79 15.86
CA GLY A 48 -3.37 -3.43 15.51
C GLY A 48 -4.04 -3.35 14.14
N LEU A 49 -3.90 -2.20 13.50
CA LEU A 49 -4.41 -1.86 12.17
C LEU A 49 -3.26 -1.41 11.27
N THR A 50 -3.43 -1.48 9.95
CA THR A 50 -2.48 -0.92 8.98
C THR A 50 -3.22 -0.41 7.75
N PHE A 51 -2.54 0.37 6.91
CA PHE A 51 -3.00 0.65 5.55
C PHE A 51 -2.53 -0.40 4.57
N LEU A 52 -3.44 -0.77 3.67
CA LEU A 52 -3.21 -1.74 2.61
C LEU A 52 -3.53 -1.09 1.27
N PRO A 53 -2.53 -0.89 0.39
CA PRO A 53 -2.77 -0.37 -0.96
C PRO A 53 -3.66 -1.31 -1.77
N GLU A 54 -4.55 -0.76 -2.60
CA GLU A 54 -5.47 -1.56 -3.41
C GLU A 54 -4.79 -2.62 -4.28
N ILE A 55 -3.63 -2.27 -4.86
CA ILE A 55 -2.84 -3.17 -5.69
C ILE A 55 -2.33 -4.42 -4.95
N ALA A 56 -2.33 -4.40 -3.61
CA ALA A 56 -1.89 -5.50 -2.76
C ALA A 56 -3.04 -6.34 -2.20
N LEU A 57 -4.30 -5.91 -2.38
CA LEU A 57 -5.48 -6.57 -1.79
C LEU A 57 -5.55 -8.06 -2.12
N SER A 58 -5.40 -8.42 -3.39
CA SER A 58 -5.55 -9.81 -3.84
C SER A 58 -4.47 -10.75 -3.28
N THR A 59 -3.25 -10.26 -3.16
CA THR A 59 -2.12 -11.02 -2.63
C THR A 59 -2.20 -11.16 -1.11
N GLU A 60 -2.39 -10.04 -0.41
CA GLU A 60 -2.30 -10.04 1.06
C GLU A 60 -3.52 -10.69 1.72
N THR A 61 -4.73 -10.55 1.14
CA THR A 61 -5.92 -11.24 1.65
C THR A 61 -5.88 -12.75 1.38
N ARG A 62 -5.23 -13.18 0.29
CA ARG A 62 -5.00 -14.61 0.01
C ARG A 62 -3.96 -15.19 0.97
N GLY A 63 -2.88 -14.47 1.21
CA GLY A 63 -1.82 -14.87 2.15
C GLY A 63 -2.27 -14.84 3.61
N THR A 64 -3.23 -13.95 3.93
CA THR A 64 -3.74 -13.73 5.28
C THR A 64 -5.27 -13.69 5.29
N PRO A 65 -5.97 -14.84 5.19
CA PRO A 65 -7.44 -14.89 5.05
C PRO A 65 -8.22 -14.32 6.24
N ALA A 66 -7.59 -14.21 7.42
CA ALA A 66 -8.19 -13.63 8.61
C ALA A 66 -8.18 -12.08 8.61
N LEU A 67 -7.55 -11.45 7.61
CA LEU A 67 -7.48 -10.00 7.50
C LEU A 67 -8.87 -9.40 7.22
N VAL A 68 -9.31 -8.50 8.09
CA VAL A 68 -10.57 -7.77 7.91
C VAL A 68 -10.29 -6.42 7.26
N LEU A 69 -11.03 -6.13 6.20
CA LEU A 69 -10.87 -4.91 5.41
C LEU A 69 -11.91 -3.86 5.79
N ARG A 70 -11.47 -2.60 5.79
CA ARG A 70 -12.30 -1.40 5.92
C ARG A 70 -11.78 -0.33 4.98
N ARG A 71 -12.68 0.29 4.23
CA ARG A 71 -12.35 1.45 3.38
C ARG A 71 -12.56 2.74 4.17
N PHE A 72 -11.91 3.80 3.71
CA PHE A 72 -12.17 5.15 4.19
C PHE A 72 -13.48 5.68 3.62
N ASP A 73 -14.12 6.59 4.34
CA ASP A 73 -15.17 7.42 3.75
C ASP A 73 -14.57 8.36 2.70
N ALA A 74 -15.40 8.82 1.77
CA ALA A 74 -14.96 9.80 0.78
C ALA A 74 -14.60 11.16 1.45
N PRO A 75 -13.51 11.83 1.04
CA PRO A 75 -12.56 11.41 0.02
C PRO A 75 -11.55 10.36 0.53
N GLU A 76 -11.41 9.26 -0.20
CA GLU A 76 -10.44 8.22 0.15
C GLU A 76 -8.99 8.68 -0.07
N PRO A 77 -8.05 8.32 0.83
CA PRO A 77 -6.64 8.61 0.62
C PRO A 77 -6.10 7.80 -0.55
N ALA A 78 -5.36 8.46 -1.44
CA ALA A 78 -4.76 7.84 -2.62
C ALA A 78 -3.28 8.23 -2.74
N ARG A 79 -2.52 7.42 -3.47
CA ARG A 79 -1.13 7.73 -3.83
C ARG A 79 -0.92 7.60 -5.33
N GLN A 80 -0.04 8.44 -5.86
CA GLN A 80 0.40 8.33 -7.25
C GLN A 80 1.68 7.48 -7.31
N VAL A 81 1.62 6.38 -8.05
CA VAL A 81 2.82 5.60 -8.41
C VAL A 81 3.34 6.14 -9.74
N THR A 82 4.64 6.42 -9.83
CA THR A 82 5.23 7.05 -11.02
C THR A 82 6.49 6.31 -11.43
N LEU A 83 6.64 6.08 -12.73
CA LEU A 83 7.85 5.56 -13.33
C LEU A 83 8.79 6.73 -13.65
N VAL A 84 10.04 6.66 -13.19
CA VAL A 84 11.03 7.74 -13.37
C VAL A 84 12.26 7.19 -14.08
N ARG A 85 12.81 7.95 -15.03
CA ARG A 85 14.10 7.67 -15.67
C ARG A 85 15.04 8.86 -15.57
N ARG A 86 16.34 8.60 -15.70
CA ARG A 86 17.33 9.66 -15.92
C ARG A 86 17.07 10.34 -17.28
N SER A 87 17.23 11.66 -17.32
CA SER A 87 17.04 12.47 -18.53
C SER A 87 17.95 12.01 -19.68
N GLY A 88 19.23 11.72 -19.37
CA GLY A 88 20.25 11.30 -20.34
C GLY A 88 20.22 9.84 -20.79
N THR A 89 19.18 9.07 -20.47
CA THR A 89 19.06 7.68 -20.94
C THR A 89 18.84 7.63 -22.45
N ALA A 90 19.79 7.05 -23.19
CA ALA A 90 19.69 6.82 -24.64
C ALA A 90 18.72 5.67 -24.96
N GLN A 91 18.11 5.69 -26.16
CA GLN A 91 17.12 4.70 -26.63
C GLN A 91 15.97 4.51 -25.63
N ALA A 92 15.12 5.54 -25.48
CA ALA A 92 14.08 5.58 -24.44
C ALA A 92 12.74 4.93 -24.85
N ASP A 93 12.65 4.30 -26.03
CA ASP A 93 11.39 3.75 -26.54
C ASP A 93 10.83 2.65 -25.62
N TRP A 94 11.71 1.83 -25.04
CA TRP A 94 11.32 0.80 -24.05
C TRP A 94 10.65 1.37 -22.80
N PHE A 95 10.89 2.65 -22.47
CA PHE A 95 10.34 3.25 -21.26
C PHE A 95 8.84 3.46 -21.39
N GLY A 96 8.38 3.84 -22.59
CA GLY A 96 6.96 3.93 -22.90
C GLY A 96 6.29 2.56 -22.85
N ASP A 97 6.95 1.55 -23.43
CA ASP A 97 6.45 0.17 -23.40
C ASP A 97 6.36 -0.35 -21.95
N LEU A 98 7.38 -0.13 -21.12
CA LEU A 98 7.36 -0.53 -19.72
C LEU A 98 6.24 0.17 -18.95
N ALA A 99 6.08 1.48 -19.13
CA ALA A 99 5.00 2.24 -18.51
C ALA A 99 3.63 1.64 -18.88
N HIS A 100 3.43 1.35 -20.16
CA HIS A 100 2.20 0.73 -20.65
C HIS A 100 1.91 -0.62 -19.98
N HIS A 101 2.90 -1.51 -19.89
CA HIS A 101 2.72 -2.81 -19.24
C HIS A 101 2.43 -2.68 -17.74
N ILE A 102 3.08 -1.73 -17.05
CA ILE A 102 2.82 -1.46 -15.63
C ILE A 102 1.40 -0.92 -15.44
N GLU A 103 0.95 0.01 -16.27
CA GLU A 103 -0.41 0.55 -16.23
C GLU A 103 -1.47 -0.52 -16.48
N GLN A 104 -1.26 -1.38 -17.48
CA GLN A 104 -2.16 -2.51 -17.74
C GLN A 104 -2.24 -3.47 -16.55
N ALA A 105 -1.09 -3.83 -15.96
CA ALA A 105 -1.06 -4.70 -14.79
C ALA A 105 -1.77 -4.04 -13.59
N ALA A 106 -1.54 -2.74 -13.35
CA ALA A 106 -2.20 -2.00 -12.29
C ALA A 106 -3.72 -1.91 -12.51
N ALA A 107 -4.17 -1.64 -13.74
CA ALA A 107 -5.59 -1.57 -14.07
C ALA A 107 -6.33 -2.88 -13.74
N ILE A 108 -5.70 -4.04 -14.00
CA ILE A 108 -6.26 -5.35 -13.65
C ILE A 108 -6.46 -5.47 -12.14
N LEU A 109 -5.46 -5.05 -11.34
CA LEU A 109 -5.53 -5.12 -9.88
C LEU A 109 -6.56 -4.15 -9.31
N LEU A 110 -6.59 -2.91 -9.79
CA LEU A 110 -7.53 -1.88 -9.35
C LEU A 110 -8.98 -2.24 -9.72
N ALA A 111 -9.22 -2.85 -10.88
CA ALA A 111 -10.55 -3.33 -11.26
C ALA A 111 -11.07 -4.48 -10.37
N GLN A 112 -10.18 -5.16 -9.64
CA GLN A 112 -10.55 -6.20 -8.67
C GLN A 112 -10.79 -5.63 -7.27
N ALA A 113 -10.20 -4.48 -6.92
CA ALA A 113 -10.26 -3.93 -5.58
C ALA A 113 -11.69 -3.75 -5.03
N PRO A 114 -12.67 -3.19 -5.78
CA PRO A 114 -14.05 -3.06 -5.31
C PRO A 114 -14.77 -4.40 -5.07
N LYS A 115 -14.30 -5.49 -5.70
CA LYS A 115 -14.86 -6.83 -5.50
C LYS A 115 -14.36 -7.48 -4.22
N ILE A 116 -13.12 -7.16 -3.83
CA ILE A 116 -12.46 -7.69 -2.62
C ILE A 116 -12.83 -6.85 -1.40
N ALA A 117 -12.80 -5.53 -1.55
CA ALA A 117 -13.20 -4.55 -0.55
C ALA A 117 -14.24 -3.60 -1.17
N PRO A 118 -15.53 -3.87 -0.99
CA PRO A 118 -16.60 -3.00 -1.47
C PRO A 118 -16.48 -1.57 -0.90
N PRO A 119 -16.94 -0.55 -1.64
CA PRO A 119 -17.11 0.80 -1.11
C PRO A 119 -18.01 0.79 0.14
N ALA A 120 -17.73 1.71 1.06
CA ALA A 120 -18.49 1.91 2.29
C ALA A 120 -19.94 2.34 2.02
#